data_AF-A0A1D2X942-F1
#
_entry.id   AF-A0A1D2X942-F1
#
_cell.length_a   1.000
_cell.length_b   1.000
_cell.length_c   1.000
_cell.angle_alpha   90.00
_cell.angle_beta   90.00
_cell.angle_gamma   90.00
#
_symmetry.space_group_name_H-M   'P 1'
#
loop_
_entity.id
_entity.type
_entity.pdbx_description
1 polymer ?
#
loop_
_entity_poly.entity_id
_entity_poly.type
_entity_poly.pdbx_seq_one_letter_code
_entity_poly.pdbx_strand_id
1 'polypeptide(L)' 'MADEMYTLYSREYEEAIADNVYNAHLERPSMLSMLPDLKGQRVLDYLPSNHSLPRRLFSCIQRRPPHAEK' A
#
# COMPACT_ATOMS: atom_id res chain seq x y z
N MET A 1 -20.98 -4.26 8.39
CA MET A 1 -20.25 -5.19 9.25
C MET A 1 -18.77 -4.99 8.94
N ALA A 2 -17.98 -4.54 9.91
CA ALA A 2 -16.53 -4.48 9.76
C ALA A 2 -16.00 -5.87 10.13
N ASP A 3 -15.25 -6.48 9.23
CA ASP A 3 -14.66 -7.80 9.43
C ASP A 3 -13.55 -7.67 10.50
N GLU A 4 -13.58 -8.55 11.51
CA GLU A 4 -12.72 -8.47 12.69
C GLU A 4 -11.24 -8.49 12.31
N MET A 5 -10.88 -9.21 11.24
CA MET A 5 -9.51 -9.32 10.76
C MET A 5 -8.92 -7.96 10.36
N TYR A 6 -9.70 -7.15 9.64
CA TYR A 6 -9.26 -5.85 9.11
C TYR A 6 -9.41 -4.70 10.09
N THR A 7 -10.03 -4.95 11.24
CA THR A 7 -10.17 -3.97 12.31
C THR A 7 -9.12 -4.21 13.38
N LEU A 8 -8.97 -5.46 13.83
CA LEU A 8 -8.13 -5.83 14.96
C LEU A 8 -6.64 -5.87 14.63
N TYR A 9 -6.27 -6.38 13.44
CA TYR A 9 -4.86 -6.59 13.05
C TYR A 9 -4.34 -5.57 12.03
N SER A 10 -5.09 -4.49 11.80
CA SER A 10 -4.78 -3.51 10.75
C SER A 10 -3.42 -2.83 10.98
N ARG A 11 -3.05 -2.60 12.23
CA ARG A 11 -1.82 -1.92 12.62
C ARG A 11 -0.62 -2.85 12.53
N GLU A 12 -0.75 -4.08 13.02
CA GLU A 12 0.28 -5.12 12.95
C GLU A 12 0.57 -5.46 11.49
N TYR A 13 -0.47 -5.51 10.65
CA TYR A 13 -0.30 -5.66 9.22
C TYR A 13 0.44 -4.47 8.60
N GLU A 14 0.08 -3.22 8.93
CA GLU A 14 0.79 -2.01 8.45
C GLU A 14 2.28 -2.05 8.80
N GLU A 15 2.61 -2.39 10.04
CA GLU A 15 4.00 -2.51 10.52
C GLU A 15 4.75 -3.64 9.76
N ALA A 16 4.10 -4.79 9.56
CA ALA A 16 4.70 -5.94 8.88
C ALA A 16 4.96 -5.71 7.38
N ILE A 17 4.17 -4.87 6.70
CA ILE A 17 4.33 -4.61 5.26
C ILE A 17 5.23 -3.42 4.92
N ALA A 18 5.52 -2.55 5.90
CA ALA A 18 6.24 -1.29 5.67
C ALA A 18 7.65 -1.50 5.10
N ASP A 19 8.41 -2.43 5.68
CA ASP A 19 9.80 -2.74 5.31
C ASP A 19 9.95 -4.13 4.66
N ASN A 20 8.85 -4.67 4.12
CA ASN A 20 8.81 -6.01 3.56
C ASN A 20 9.38 -6.05 2.12
N VAL A 21 10.46 -6.81 1.93
CA VAL A 21 11.13 -6.99 0.62
C VAL A 21 10.21 -7.62 -0.43
N TYR A 22 9.39 -8.59 -0.04
CA TYR A 22 8.38 -9.20 -0.93
C TYR A 22 7.34 -8.15 -1.37
N ASN A 23 6.87 -7.32 -0.43
CA ASN A 23 5.94 -6.23 -0.72
C ASN A 23 6.57 -5.20 -1.69
N ALA A 24 7.81 -4.81 -1.43
CA ALA A 24 8.53 -3.80 -2.21
C ALA A 24 8.86 -4.24 -3.63
N HIS A 25 9.23 -5.52 -3.84
CA HIS A 25 9.76 -6.00 -5.13
C HIS A 25 8.79 -6.89 -5.92
N LEU A 26 7.76 -7.45 -5.30
CA LEU A 26 6.86 -8.39 -5.97
C LEU A 26 5.41 -7.93 -5.91
N GLU A 27 4.83 -7.77 -4.72
CA GLU A 27 3.40 -7.46 -4.57
C GLU A 27 3.06 -6.08 -5.14
N ARG A 28 3.71 -5.01 -4.66
CA ARG A 28 3.43 -3.65 -5.13
C ARG A 28 3.73 -3.44 -6.61
N PRO A 29 4.89 -3.85 -7.17
CA PRO A 29 5.15 -3.66 -8.59
C PRO A 29 4.16 -4.42 -9.47
N SER A 30 3.80 -5.65 -9.09
CA SER A 30 2.80 -6.44 -9.83
C SER A 30 1.44 -5.77 -9.79
N MET A 31 0.98 -5.31 -8.63
CA MET A 31 -0.28 -4.58 -8.48
C MET A 31 -0.29 -3.26 -9.29
N LEU A 32 0.76 -2.45 -9.17
CA LEU A 32 0.85 -1.18 -9.89
C LEU A 32 0.93 -1.38 -11.41
N SER A 33 1.51 -2.48 -11.89
CA SER A 33 1.58 -2.81 -13.32
C SER A 33 0.21 -3.13 -13.94
N MET A 34 -0.77 -3.52 -13.12
CA MET A 34 -2.14 -3.77 -13.57
C MET A 34 -2.95 -2.48 -13.73
N LEU A 35 -2.48 -1.37 -13.15
CA LEU A 35 -3.17 -0.09 -13.25
C LEU A 35 -2.86 0.58 -14.60
N PRO A 36 -3.85 1.20 -15.27
CA PRO A 36 -3.61 2.03 -16.45
C PRO A 36 -2.90 3.33 -16.06
N ASP A 37 -2.52 4.15 -17.05
CA ASP A 37 -2.01 5.50 -16.74
C ASP A 37 -3.08 6.32 -15.98
N LEU A 38 -2.72 6.78 -14.78
CA LEU A 38 -3.60 7.51 -13.87
C LEU A 38 -3.33 9.02 -13.87
N LYS A 39 -2.44 9.52 -14.74
CA LYS A 39 -2.05 10.94 -14.75
C LYS A 39 -3.27 11.85 -15.00
N GLY A 40 -3.52 12.75 -14.05
CA GLY A 40 -4.64 13.70 -14.13
C GLY A 40 -6.01 13.12 -13.74
N GLN A 41 -6.08 11.84 -13.40
CA GLN A 41 -7.31 11.19 -12.99
C GLN A 41 -7.55 11.36 -11.48
N ARG A 42 -8.83 11.42 -11.09
CA ARG A 42 -9.22 11.36 -9.69
C ARG A 42 -9.32 9.90 -9.27
N VAL A 43 -8.36 9.45 -8.49
CA VAL A 43 -8.32 8.08 -7.96
C VAL A 43 -9.04 8.05 -6.61
N LEU A 44 -9.98 7.12 -6.46
CA LEU A 44 -10.59 6.82 -5.18
C LEU A 44 -9.84 5.63 -4.56
N ASP A 45 -9.10 5.90 -3.50
CA ASP A 45 -8.55 4.85 -2.65
C ASP A 45 -9.61 4.52 -1.59
N TYR A 46 -10.25 3.35 -1.73
CA TYR A 46 -11.29 2.89 -0.81
C TYR A 46 -10.78 1.70 0.01
N LEU A 47 -10.48 1.96 1.28
CA LEU A 47 -10.19 0.94 2.27
C LEU A 47 -11.28 0.98 3.35
N PRO A 48 -11.96 -0.14 3.67
CA PRO A 48 -13.10 -0.18 4.59
C PRO A 48 -12.70 -0.14 6.09
N SER A 49 -11.58 0.48 6.45
CA SER A 49 -11.04 0.47 7.82
C SER A 49 -10.91 1.88 8.39
N ASN A 50 -11.48 2.09 9.58
CA ASN A 50 -11.56 3.38 10.27
C ASN A 50 -10.22 3.85 10.92
N HIS A 51 -9.08 3.42 10.38
CA HIS A 51 -7.76 3.74 10.91
C HIS A 51 -6.95 4.59 9.92
N SER A 52 -6.07 5.43 10.48
CA SER A 52 -5.18 6.41 9.84
C SER A 52 -4.11 5.86 8.88
N LEU A 53 -4.42 4.77 8.17
CA LEU A 53 -3.58 4.09 7.18
C LEU A 53 -3.27 4.89 5.89
N PRO A 54 -4.07 5.88 5.41
CA PRO A 54 -3.89 6.33 4.03
C PRO A 54 -2.62 7.16 3.81
N ARG A 55 -1.99 7.72 4.86
CA ARG A 55 -0.80 8.56 4.66
C ARG A 55 0.51 7.77 4.50
N ARG A 56 0.68 6.65 5.20
CA ARG A 56 1.93 5.89 5.15
C ARG A 56 1.98 4.94 3.96
N LEU A 57 0.89 4.25 3.67
CA LEU A 57 0.83 3.31 2.53
C LEU A 57 1.04 4.05 1.20
N PHE A 58 0.40 5.19 0.98
CA PHE A 58 0.64 6.04 -0.19
C PHE A 58 2.07 6.60 -0.25
N SER A 59 2.65 6.96 0.90
CA SER A 59 4.05 7.38 0.96
C SER A 59 5.01 6.26 0.55
N CYS A 60 4.68 5.01 0.85
CA CYS A 60 5.42 3.84 0.37
C CYS A 60 5.17 3.54 -1.12
N ILE A 61 4.04 3.97 -1.73
CA ILE A 61 3.81 3.85 -3.18
C ILE A 61 4.77 4.80 -3.92
N GLN A 62 4.96 6.01 -3.40
CA GLN A 62 5.77 7.04 -4.05
C GLN A 62 7.26 7.02 -3.68
N ARG A 63 7.66 6.26 -2.66
CA ARG A 63 9.08 6.08 -2.32
C ARG A 63 9.69 5.00 -3.21
N ARG A 64 10.66 5.39 -4.05
CA ARG A 64 11.54 4.41 -4.70
C ARG A 64 12.26 3.60 -3.63
N PRO A 65 12.39 2.26 -3.76
CA PRO A 65 13.21 1.50 -2.84
C PRO A 65 14.66 1.99 -2.93
N PRO A 66 15.39 2.09 -1.81
CA PRO A 66 16.74 2.67 -1.76
C PRO A 66 17.79 1.92 -2.59
N HIS A 67 17.43 0.76 -3.18
CA HIS A 67 18.31 -0.09 -3.96
C HIS A 67 17.92 -0.22 -5.45
N ALA A 68 16.99 0.61 -5.96
CA ALA A 68 16.56 0.56 -7.37
C ALA A 68 17.52 1.22 -8.38
N GLU A 69 18.67 1.74 -7.94
CA GLU A 69 19.75 2.19 -8.81
C GLU A 69 21.03 1.40 -8.52
N LYS A 70 21.19 0.29 -9.24
CA LYS A 70 22.47 -0.23 -9.73
C LYS A 70 22.25 -0.89 -11.09
#